data_AF-A0A2P6MZ61-F1
#
_entry.id   AF-A0A2P6MZ61-F1
#
_cell.length_a   1.000
_cell.length_b   1.000
_cell.length_c   1.000
_cell.angle_alpha   90.00
_cell.angle_beta   90.00
_cell.angle_gamma   90.00
#
_symmetry.space_group_name_H-M   'P 1'
#
loop_
_entity.id
_entity.type
_entity.pdbx_description
1 polymer ?
#
loop_
_entity_poly.entity_id
_entity_poly.type
_entity_poly.pdbx_seq_one_letter_code
_entity_poly.pdbx_strand_id
1 'polypeptide(L)'
;VDICFAIQLGKLSPPAGPVMRGFLPSKSLFSRDGAYAAVGILGATVMPHRITFSPVQGDHIFNKPSISPGSKMEIGAWPHSISAIRSSLPFAISELVFSLITLALFVNSAILIVAAHQFYGGNNDQDVSDLFVAYNMLSIQVGKAAGTLFAVALLFSSFSSSVVATLAGQIVSEGYLSWKVKPWLRRLITRLLAIVPSIAIVSTLGRAGIGSLLLASQAVLSILLPFAVFPLVYFTGNARIMNVKEGTEGNVTEGQFVSHMVVRVFGWLFASAILILNMYLIVELIIGLVHPN
;
A
#
# COMPACT_ATOMS: atom_id res chain seq x y z
N VAL A 1 13.25 9.57 -4.24
CA VAL A 1 13.46 8.19 -4.73
C VAL A 1 13.23 8.13 -6.23
N ASP A 2 12.12 8.66 -6.71
CA ASP A 2 11.70 8.64 -8.12
C ASP A 2 12.73 9.28 -9.05
N ILE A 3 13.22 10.48 -8.70
CA ILE A 3 14.28 11.18 -9.45
C ILE A 3 15.57 10.34 -9.52
N CYS A 4 15.92 9.64 -8.44
CA CYS A 4 17.13 8.80 -8.40
C CYS A 4 17.02 7.64 -9.38
N PHE A 5 15.87 6.94 -9.38
CA PHE A 5 15.62 5.84 -10.32
C PHE A 5 15.46 6.31 -11.76
N ALA A 6 14.89 7.50 -11.99
CA ALA A 6 14.81 8.10 -13.32
C ALA A 6 16.20 8.38 -13.91
N ILE A 7 17.10 8.96 -13.11
CA ILE A 7 18.50 9.19 -13.52
C ILE A 7 19.21 7.87 -13.79
N GLN A 8 18.98 6.86 -12.95
CA GLN A 8 19.61 5.55 -13.10
C GLN A 8 19.16 4.84 -14.38
N LEU A 9 17.86 4.83 -14.67
CA LEU A 9 17.31 4.27 -15.92
C LEU A 9 17.85 5.00 -17.15
N GLY A 10 17.95 6.33 -17.10
CA GLY A 10 18.51 7.12 -18.20
C GLY A 10 19.99 6.77 -18.48
N LYS A 11 20.76 6.44 -17.45
CA LYS A 11 22.18 6.04 -17.60
C LYS A 11 22.35 4.59 -18.02
N LEU A 12 21.50 3.69 -17.54
CA LEU A 12 21.56 2.27 -17.88
C LEU A 12 21.14 2.00 -19.33
N SER A 13 20.35 2.88 -19.95
CA SER A 13 19.84 2.72 -21.33
C SER A 13 19.37 1.28 -21.64
N PRO A 14 18.48 0.70 -20.81
CA PRO A 14 18.05 -0.68 -21.01
C PRO A 14 17.32 -0.83 -22.36
N PRO A 15 17.45 -1.99 -23.03
CA PRO A 15 16.79 -2.21 -24.32
C PRO A 15 15.27 -2.10 -24.17
N ALA A 16 14.68 -1.09 -24.81
CA ALA A 16 13.26 -0.76 -24.65
C ALA A 16 12.32 -1.87 -25.16
N GLY A 17 12.74 -2.65 -26.16
CA GLY A 17 11.93 -3.73 -26.74
C GLY A 17 11.56 -4.83 -25.72
N PRO A 18 12.54 -5.48 -25.07
CA PRO A 18 12.30 -6.43 -23.98
C PRO A 18 11.53 -5.85 -22.80
N VAL A 19 11.82 -4.61 -22.40
CA VAL A 19 11.12 -3.92 -21.30
C VAL A 19 9.64 -3.77 -21.63
N MET A 20 9.31 -3.26 -22.82
CA MET A 20 7.92 -3.11 -23.28
C MET A 20 7.20 -4.45 -23.43
N ARG A 21 7.89 -5.51 -23.84
CA ARG A 21 7.33 -6.87 -23.84
C ARG A 21 7.07 -7.40 -22.43
N GLY A 22 7.83 -6.98 -21.43
CA GLY A 22 7.63 -7.34 -20.02
C GLY A 22 6.34 -6.80 -19.41
N PHE A 23 5.77 -5.72 -19.96
CA PHE A 23 4.45 -5.22 -19.57
C PHE A 23 3.29 -6.09 -20.06
N LEU A 24 3.53 -6.99 -21.03
CA LEU A 24 2.52 -7.91 -21.51
C LEU A 24 2.49 -9.17 -20.63
N PRO A 25 1.30 -9.69 -20.28
CA PRO A 25 1.19 -10.91 -19.49
C PRO A 25 1.80 -12.09 -20.26
N SER A 26 2.72 -12.80 -19.60
CA SER A 26 3.40 -13.96 -20.16
C SER A 26 3.07 -15.23 -19.37
N LYS A 27 3.28 -16.40 -19.99
CA LYS A 27 3.04 -17.70 -19.34
C LYS A 27 3.88 -17.92 -18.08
N SER A 28 5.01 -17.21 -17.96
CA SER A 28 5.89 -17.24 -16.78
C SER A 28 5.26 -16.67 -15.51
N LEU A 29 4.15 -15.92 -15.63
CA LEU A 29 3.36 -15.45 -14.49
C LEU A 29 2.72 -16.62 -13.71
N PHE A 30 2.42 -17.73 -14.39
CA PHE A 30 1.76 -18.90 -13.80
C PHE A 30 2.75 -19.97 -13.30
N SER A 31 4.05 -19.74 -13.45
CA SER A 31 5.08 -20.55 -12.79
C SER A 31 5.05 -20.30 -11.27
N ARG A 32 5.42 -21.28 -10.44
CA ARG A 32 5.39 -21.12 -8.96
C ARG A 32 6.08 -19.83 -8.52
N ASP A 33 7.38 -19.68 -8.81
CA ASP A 33 8.17 -18.52 -8.38
C ASP A 33 7.65 -17.19 -8.94
N GLY A 34 7.15 -17.20 -10.18
CA GLY A 34 6.56 -16.03 -10.83
C GLY A 34 5.24 -15.60 -10.20
N ALA A 35 4.40 -16.57 -9.84
CA ALA A 35 3.16 -16.34 -9.11
C ALA A 35 3.48 -15.76 -7.73
N TYR A 36 4.42 -16.34 -6.98
CA TYR A 36 4.90 -15.83 -5.69
C TYR A 36 5.31 -14.37 -5.75
N ALA A 37 6.19 -14.02 -6.70
CA ALA A 37 6.65 -12.64 -6.89
C ALA A 37 5.49 -11.71 -7.25
N ALA A 38 4.58 -12.14 -8.13
CA ALA A 38 3.40 -11.36 -8.52
C ALA A 38 2.45 -11.11 -7.34
N VAL A 39 2.20 -12.11 -6.48
CA VAL A 39 1.40 -11.91 -5.26
C VAL A 39 2.10 -10.94 -4.32
N GLY A 40 3.40 -11.09 -4.13
CA GLY A 40 4.19 -10.22 -3.26
C GLY A 40 4.11 -8.76 -3.70
N ILE A 41 4.21 -8.50 -5.01
CA ILE A 41 4.05 -7.16 -5.60
C ILE A 41 2.60 -6.66 -5.42
N LEU A 42 1.59 -7.50 -5.64
CA LEU A 42 0.18 -7.14 -5.43
C LEU A 42 -0.12 -6.79 -3.96
N GLY A 43 0.35 -7.59 -3.01
CA GLY A 43 0.20 -7.33 -1.58
C GLY A 43 0.93 -6.07 -1.13
N ALA A 44 2.16 -5.86 -1.62
CA ALA A 44 2.94 -4.67 -1.32
C ALA A 44 2.33 -3.38 -1.90
N THR A 45 1.63 -3.46 -3.03
CA THR A 45 0.99 -2.28 -3.66
C THR A 45 -0.37 -1.96 -3.08
N VAL A 46 -1.18 -2.99 -2.78
CA VAL A 46 -2.53 -2.83 -2.23
C VAL A 46 -2.49 -2.99 -0.71
N MET A 47 -2.09 -1.93 -0.02
CA MET A 47 -1.95 -1.95 1.43
C MET A 47 -3.31 -1.72 2.14
N PRO A 48 -3.80 -2.65 2.98
CA PRO A 48 -5.11 -2.54 3.65
C PRO A 48 -5.27 -1.27 4.49
N HIS A 49 -4.19 -0.83 5.15
CA HIS A 49 -4.21 0.38 5.96
C HIS A 49 -4.44 1.66 5.14
N ARG A 50 -4.09 1.66 3.85
CA ARG A 50 -4.40 2.77 2.93
C ARG A 50 -5.85 2.74 2.46
N ILE A 51 -6.48 1.58 2.42
CA ILE A 51 -7.91 1.44 2.11
C ILE A 51 -8.74 1.97 3.28
N THR A 52 -8.34 1.65 4.51
CA THR A 52 -9.03 2.15 5.73
C THR A 52 -8.78 3.62 6.02
N PHE A 53 -7.72 4.20 5.44
CA PHE A 53 -7.37 5.61 5.62
C PHE A 53 -7.76 6.41 4.38
N SER A 54 -8.91 7.08 4.42
CA SER A 54 -9.28 8.06 3.40
C SER A 54 -8.80 9.46 3.83
N PRO A 55 -8.18 10.25 2.93
CA PRO A 55 -7.69 11.60 3.25
C PRO A 55 -8.82 12.54 3.69
N VAL A 56 -10.03 12.34 3.16
CA VAL A 56 -11.26 13.02 3.61
C VAL A 56 -11.52 12.80 5.10
N GLN A 57 -11.21 11.61 5.63
CA GLN A 57 -11.31 11.30 7.07
C GLN A 57 -10.17 11.93 7.89
N GLY A 58 -9.00 12.12 7.28
CA GLY A 58 -7.86 12.81 7.92
C GLY A 58 -8.15 14.27 8.21
N ASP A 59 -8.90 14.95 7.34
CA ASP A 59 -9.33 16.33 7.54
C ASP A 59 -10.26 16.47 8.75
N HIS A 60 -11.13 15.48 9.02
CA HIS A 60 -11.94 15.44 10.26
C HIS A 60 -11.08 15.30 11.54
N ILE A 61 -9.88 14.73 11.45
CA ILE A 61 -8.97 14.54 12.60
C ILE A 61 -8.11 15.79 12.83
N PHE A 62 -7.60 16.40 11.75
CA PHE A 62 -6.72 17.58 11.83
C PHE A 62 -7.48 18.90 11.93
N ASN A 63 -8.63 18.99 11.29
CA ASN A 63 -9.44 20.20 11.21
C ASN A 63 -10.66 20.08 12.13
N LYS A 64 -10.41 19.87 13.43
CA LYS A 64 -11.40 20.23 14.44
C LYS A 64 -11.43 21.75 14.51
N PRO A 65 -12.53 22.44 14.12
CA PRO A 65 -12.59 23.87 14.32
C PRO A 65 -12.42 24.16 15.81
N SER A 66 -11.49 25.05 16.13
CA SER A 66 -11.24 25.56 17.47
C SER A 66 -12.54 26.07 18.07
N ILE A 67 -13.07 25.36 19.06
CA ILE A 67 -14.33 25.67 19.71
C ILE A 67 -14.12 26.90 20.60
N SER A 68 -14.72 28.04 20.23
CA SER A 68 -15.01 29.12 21.18
C SER A 68 -15.96 28.60 22.26
N PRO A 69 -15.69 28.80 23.55
CA PRO A 69 -16.50 28.24 24.62
C PRO A 69 -17.83 28.99 24.71
N GLY A 70 -18.89 28.45 24.09
CA GLY A 70 -20.23 29.03 24.18
C GLY A 70 -21.26 28.52 23.17
N SER A 71 -20.84 27.94 22.04
CA SER A 71 -21.79 27.37 21.08
C SER A 71 -22.00 25.88 21.33
N LYS A 72 -23.23 25.50 21.67
CA LYS A 72 -23.70 24.12 21.60
C LYS A 72 -23.76 23.71 20.13
N MET A 73 -22.65 23.23 19.60
CA MET A 73 -22.59 22.66 18.25
C MET A 73 -22.82 21.16 18.34
N GLU A 74 -23.93 20.70 17.76
CA GLU A 74 -24.22 19.29 17.56
C GLU A 74 -23.08 18.63 16.76
N ILE A 75 -22.73 17.40 17.12
CA ILE A 75 -21.57 16.64 16.62
C ILE A 75 -21.72 16.21 15.13
N GLY A 76 -22.57 16.85 14.34
CA GLY A 76 -22.90 16.48 12.96
C GLY A 76 -22.70 17.55 11.88
N ALA A 77 -22.24 18.75 12.20
CA ALA A 77 -22.31 19.90 11.28
C ALA A 77 -21.03 20.13 10.44
N TRP A 78 -20.68 19.17 9.58
CA TRP A 78 -20.23 19.56 8.24
C TRP A 78 -21.38 19.20 7.30
N PRO A 79 -22.02 20.14 6.60
CA PRO A 79 -22.96 19.77 5.57
C PRO A 79 -22.12 19.10 4.47
N HIS A 80 -22.01 17.78 4.51
CA HIS A 80 -21.59 16.99 3.36
C HIS A 80 -22.67 17.14 2.31
N SER A 81 -22.70 18.30 1.66
CA SER A 81 -23.65 18.57 0.61
C SER A 81 -23.40 17.57 -0.50
N ILE A 82 -24.47 17.00 -1.03
CA ILE A 82 -24.43 16.06 -2.16
C ILE A 82 -23.63 16.70 -3.32
N SER A 83 -23.69 18.02 -3.45
CA SER A 83 -22.90 18.81 -4.40
C SER A 83 -21.38 18.72 -4.15
N ALA A 84 -20.94 18.81 -2.89
CA ALA A 84 -19.52 18.71 -2.52
C ALA A 84 -18.97 17.30 -2.72
N ILE A 85 -19.77 16.26 -2.44
CA ILE A 85 -19.38 14.86 -2.72
C ILE A 85 -19.24 14.65 -4.22
N ARG A 86 -20.19 15.17 -5.01
CA ARG A 86 -20.22 14.98 -6.47
C ARG A 86 -19.05 15.68 -7.19
N SER A 87 -18.52 16.77 -6.63
CA SER A 87 -17.35 17.45 -7.18
C SER A 87 -16.03 16.88 -6.68
N SER A 88 -15.94 16.49 -5.40
CA SER A 88 -14.71 15.97 -4.79
C SER A 88 -14.38 14.52 -5.18
N LEU A 89 -15.40 13.66 -5.34
CA LEU A 89 -15.20 12.25 -5.66
C LEU A 89 -14.47 12.01 -7.01
N PRO A 90 -14.87 12.61 -8.15
CA PRO A 90 -14.14 12.41 -9.41
C PRO A 90 -12.73 13.00 -9.35
N PHE A 91 -12.54 14.13 -8.64
CA PHE A 91 -11.22 14.72 -8.42
C PHE A 91 -10.31 13.76 -7.64
N ALA A 92 -10.77 13.23 -6.51
CA ALA A 92 -10.01 12.28 -5.70
C ALA A 92 -9.70 10.99 -6.47
N ILE A 93 -10.65 10.46 -7.24
CA ILE A 93 -10.42 9.30 -8.12
C ILE A 93 -9.33 9.63 -9.15
N SER A 94 -9.40 10.80 -9.80
CA SER A 94 -8.42 11.21 -10.82
C SER A 94 -7.02 11.38 -10.23
N GLU A 95 -6.91 11.96 -9.03
CA GLU A 95 -5.65 12.14 -8.32
C GLU A 95 -5.03 10.79 -7.95
N LEU A 96 -5.84 9.85 -7.44
CA LEU A 96 -5.38 8.49 -7.12
C LEU A 96 -4.94 7.73 -8.37
N VAL A 97 -5.72 7.80 -9.46
CA VAL A 97 -5.38 7.14 -10.73
C VAL A 97 -4.10 7.74 -11.31
N PHE A 98 -3.97 9.06 -11.31
CA PHE A 98 -2.76 9.74 -11.77
C PHE A 98 -1.55 9.33 -10.93
N SER A 99 -1.66 9.35 -9.60
CA SER A 99 -0.58 8.95 -8.68
C SER A 99 -0.16 7.48 -8.89
N LEU A 100 -1.12 6.57 -9.06
CA LEU A 100 -0.83 5.15 -9.28
C LEU A 100 -0.16 4.88 -10.62
N ILE A 101 -0.66 5.48 -11.71
CA ILE A 101 -0.14 5.25 -13.06
C ILE A 101 1.19 5.97 -13.29
N THR A 102 1.38 7.17 -12.74
CA THR A 102 2.58 7.96 -13.02
C THR A 102 3.69 7.70 -12.03
N LEU A 103 3.43 7.70 -10.73
CA LEU A 103 4.47 7.59 -9.70
C LEU A 103 4.67 6.14 -9.28
N ALA A 104 3.61 5.47 -8.83
CA ALA A 104 3.75 4.11 -8.27
C ALA A 104 4.19 3.10 -9.34
N LEU A 105 3.54 3.09 -10.51
CA LEU A 105 3.91 2.20 -11.61
C LEU A 105 5.32 2.48 -12.11
N PHE A 106 5.71 3.75 -12.25
CA PHE A 106 7.06 4.12 -12.68
C PHE A 106 8.13 3.60 -11.71
N VAL A 107 7.97 3.85 -10.42
CA VAL A 107 8.95 3.43 -9.40
C VAL A 107 9.02 1.91 -9.30
N ASN A 108 7.88 1.23 -9.24
CA ASN A 108 7.84 -0.24 -9.15
C ASN A 108 8.47 -0.88 -10.39
N SER A 109 8.20 -0.34 -11.57
CA SER A 109 8.82 -0.82 -12.82
C SER A 109 10.31 -0.51 -12.85
N ALA A 110 10.73 0.68 -12.41
CA ALA A 110 12.13 1.08 -12.40
C ALA A 110 12.98 0.18 -11.50
N ILE A 111 12.50 -0.13 -10.29
CA ILE A 111 13.17 -1.05 -9.36
C ILE A 111 13.32 -2.43 -10.02
N LEU A 112 12.26 -2.94 -10.64
CA LEU A 112 12.27 -4.26 -11.28
C LEU A 112 13.21 -4.31 -12.50
N ILE A 113 13.21 -3.27 -13.35
CA ILE A 113 14.09 -3.18 -14.53
C ILE A 113 15.56 -3.09 -14.11
N VAL A 114 15.88 -2.28 -13.09
CA VAL A 114 17.24 -2.15 -12.56
C VAL A 114 17.71 -3.46 -11.95
N ALA A 115 16.85 -4.13 -11.18
CA ALA A 115 17.16 -5.46 -10.62
C ALA A 115 17.40 -6.48 -11.74
N ALA A 116 16.51 -6.55 -12.73
CA ALA A 116 16.67 -7.45 -13.87
C ALA A 116 17.96 -7.18 -14.65
N HIS A 117 18.28 -5.94 -14.98
CA HIS A 117 19.51 -5.62 -15.72
C HIS A 117 20.78 -6.04 -14.96
N GLN A 118 20.76 -6.00 -13.62
CA GLN A 118 21.94 -6.27 -12.80
C GLN A 118 22.12 -7.76 -12.46
N PHE A 119 21.03 -8.49 -12.28
CA PHE A 119 21.05 -9.87 -11.79
C PHE A 119 20.70 -10.91 -12.86
N TYR A 120 20.14 -10.50 -14.00
CA TYR A 120 19.75 -11.44 -15.06
C TYR A 120 20.98 -11.98 -15.80
N GLY A 121 21.37 -13.22 -15.48
CA GLY A 121 22.47 -13.95 -16.13
C GLY A 121 23.75 -14.11 -15.31
N GLY A 122 23.78 -13.65 -14.05
CA GLY A 122 24.91 -13.89 -13.13
C GLY A 122 24.66 -15.08 -12.21
N ASN A 123 25.60 -16.03 -12.14
CA ASN A 123 25.62 -17.19 -11.21
C ASN A 123 25.84 -16.78 -9.73
N ASN A 124 25.31 -15.65 -9.29
CA ASN A 124 25.52 -15.17 -7.93
C ASN A 124 24.30 -15.46 -7.07
N ASP A 125 24.43 -16.50 -6.24
CA ASP A 125 23.71 -16.80 -4.99
C ASP A 125 23.83 -15.69 -3.93
N GLN A 126 24.02 -14.44 -4.34
CA GLN A 126 24.18 -13.31 -3.43
C GLN A 126 22.80 -12.78 -3.07
N ASP A 127 22.19 -13.45 -2.10
CA ASP A 127 21.02 -13.06 -1.31
C ASP A 127 21.33 -11.81 -0.45
N VAL A 128 21.75 -10.73 -1.10
CA VAL A 128 22.18 -9.49 -0.47
C VAL A 128 21.17 -8.41 -0.78
N SER A 129 20.04 -8.47 -0.06
CA SER A 129 19.13 -7.35 0.26
C SER A 129 19.16 -6.19 -0.76
N ASP A 130 18.23 -6.22 -1.72
CA ASP A 130 18.10 -5.30 -2.87
C ASP A 130 18.37 -3.82 -2.55
N LEU A 131 18.05 -3.37 -1.34
CA LEU A 131 18.25 -1.99 -0.90
C LEU A 131 19.72 -1.55 -0.87
N PHE A 132 20.61 -2.41 -0.37
CA PHE A 132 22.05 -2.09 -0.28
C PHE A 132 22.71 -2.15 -1.65
N VAL A 133 22.27 -3.08 -2.49
CA VAL A 133 22.70 -3.15 -3.89
C VAL A 133 22.26 -1.89 -4.63
N ALA A 134 21.00 -1.46 -4.47
CA ALA A 134 20.51 -0.22 -5.07
C ALA A 134 21.35 1.00 -4.63
N TYR A 135 21.65 1.13 -3.33
CA TYR A 135 22.49 2.21 -2.81
C TYR A 135 23.91 2.20 -3.42
N ASN A 136 24.56 1.02 -3.44
CA ASN A 136 25.93 0.89 -3.96
C ASN A 136 25.96 1.18 -5.46
N MET A 137 24.97 0.70 -6.22
CA MET A 137 24.86 0.96 -7.65
C MET A 137 24.66 2.43 -7.95
N LEU A 138 23.77 3.10 -7.22
CA LEU A 138 23.56 4.52 -7.38
C LEU A 138 24.82 5.33 -7.03
N SER A 139 25.55 4.89 -6.01
CA SER A 139 26.82 5.49 -5.60
C SER A 139 27.92 5.34 -6.66
N ILE A 140 27.98 4.21 -7.37
CA ILE A 140 28.99 3.93 -8.41
C ILE A 140 28.63 4.61 -9.74
N GLN A 141 27.39 4.47 -10.21
CA GLN A 141 26.98 4.93 -11.56
C GLN A 141 26.65 6.43 -11.62
N VAL A 142 26.09 6.97 -10.53
CA VAL A 142 25.66 8.38 -10.47
C VAL A 142 26.62 9.21 -9.63
N GLY A 143 27.15 8.62 -8.56
CA GLY A 143 28.11 9.24 -7.65
C GLY A 143 27.66 9.11 -6.20
N LYS A 144 28.61 9.20 -5.26
CA LYS A 144 28.36 9.03 -3.82
C LYS A 144 27.23 9.93 -3.29
N ALA A 145 27.11 11.14 -3.81
CA ALA A 145 26.05 12.08 -3.45
C ALA A 145 24.63 11.61 -3.83
N ALA A 146 24.49 10.88 -4.94
CA ALA A 146 23.20 10.34 -5.35
C ALA A 146 22.79 9.16 -4.46
N GLY A 147 23.74 8.29 -4.11
CA GLY A 147 23.53 7.21 -3.14
C GLY A 147 23.07 7.73 -1.78
N THR A 148 23.74 8.75 -1.24
CA THR A 148 23.33 9.35 0.05
C THR A 148 21.95 10.01 -0.04
N LEU A 149 21.65 10.72 -1.14
CA LEU A 149 20.31 11.31 -1.35
C LEU A 149 19.22 10.23 -1.41
N PHE A 150 19.49 9.09 -2.03
CA PHE A 150 18.57 7.94 -2.03
C PHE A 150 18.34 7.39 -0.62
N ALA A 151 19.41 7.18 0.16
CA ALA A 151 19.29 6.73 1.54
C ALA A 151 18.47 7.71 2.41
N VAL A 152 18.73 9.02 2.27
CA VAL A 152 17.97 10.07 2.96
C VAL A 152 16.51 10.10 2.51
N ALA A 153 16.25 9.94 1.22
CA ALA A 153 14.89 9.88 0.69
C ALA A 153 14.10 8.67 1.22
N LEU A 154 14.75 7.51 1.36
CA LEU A 154 14.14 6.33 1.99
C LEU A 154 13.81 6.55 3.47
N LEU A 155 14.67 7.27 4.20
CA LEU A 155 14.40 7.64 5.60
C LEU A 155 13.16 8.55 5.71
N PHE A 156 13.07 9.58 4.88
CA PHE A 156 11.89 10.47 4.85
C PHE A 156 10.61 9.75 4.42
N SER A 157 10.70 8.84 3.45
CA SER A 157 9.56 8.01 3.04
C SER A 157 9.06 7.11 4.18
N SER A 158 9.98 6.52 4.95
CA SER A 158 9.67 5.72 6.14
C SER A 158 8.99 6.54 7.23
N PHE A 159 9.40 7.80 7.41
CA PHE A 159 8.75 8.71 8.36
C PHE A 159 7.31 9.03 7.94
N SER A 160 7.09 9.35 6.66
CA SER A 160 5.75 9.62 6.11
C SER A 160 4.81 8.41 6.27
N SER A 161 5.26 7.21 5.88
CA SER A 161 4.48 5.98 6.05
C SER A 161 4.13 5.69 7.52
N SER A 162 5.05 5.98 8.45
CA SER A 162 4.79 5.80 9.88
C SER A 162 3.65 6.69 10.39
N VAL A 163 3.43 7.88 9.83
CA VAL A 163 2.32 8.76 10.22
C VAL A 163 1.00 8.20 9.71
N VAL A 164 0.93 7.85 8.43
CA VAL A 164 -0.26 7.26 7.81
C VAL A 164 -0.68 5.98 8.53
N ALA A 165 0.28 5.11 8.89
CA ALA A 165 0.01 3.89 9.64
C ALA A 165 -0.59 4.19 11.03
N THR A 166 -0.14 5.22 11.73
CA THR A 166 -0.71 5.59 13.05
C THR A 166 -2.13 6.13 12.96
N LEU A 167 -2.44 6.88 11.89
CA LEU A 167 -3.78 7.41 11.65
C LEU A 167 -4.74 6.29 11.22
N ALA A 168 -4.32 5.41 10.30
CA ALA A 168 -5.08 4.23 9.93
C ALA A 168 -5.36 3.33 11.14
N GLY A 169 -4.33 3.08 11.97
CA GLY A 169 -4.46 2.31 13.20
C GLY A 169 -5.42 2.95 14.21
N GLN A 170 -5.52 4.27 14.23
CA GLN A 170 -6.52 4.98 15.05
C GLN A 170 -7.94 4.73 14.57
N ILE A 171 -8.20 4.90 13.28
CA ILE A 171 -9.51 4.67 12.67
C ILE A 171 -9.98 3.23 12.93
N VAL A 172 -9.08 2.26 12.74
CA VAL A 172 -9.39 0.84 12.98
C VAL A 172 -9.62 0.57 14.47
N SER A 173 -8.76 1.07 15.36
CA SER A 173 -8.88 0.80 16.80
C SER A 173 -10.13 1.43 17.41
N GLU A 174 -10.48 2.65 17.00
CA GLU A 174 -11.67 3.36 17.50
C GLU A 174 -12.96 2.86 16.84
N GLY A 175 -12.90 2.47 15.57
CA GLY A 175 -14.05 1.92 14.84
C GLY A 175 -14.39 0.47 15.19
N TYR A 176 -13.41 -0.44 15.13
CA TYR A 176 -13.64 -1.88 15.31
C TYR A 176 -13.51 -2.35 16.77
N LEU A 177 -12.55 -1.81 17.53
CA LEU A 177 -12.27 -2.26 18.90
C LEU A 177 -12.76 -1.28 19.97
N SER A 178 -13.31 -0.12 19.60
CA SER A 178 -13.67 0.98 20.52
C SER A 178 -12.54 1.38 21.48
N TRP A 179 -11.29 1.07 21.13
CA TRP A 179 -10.13 1.21 22.02
C TRP A 179 -9.48 2.58 21.87
N LYS A 180 -9.74 3.46 22.85
CA LYS A 180 -9.22 4.83 22.89
C LYS A 180 -7.86 4.88 23.58
N VAL A 181 -6.79 4.75 22.78
CA VAL A 181 -5.40 4.92 23.24
C VAL A 181 -4.85 6.26 22.75
N LYS A 182 -4.05 6.93 23.57
CA LYS A 182 -3.36 8.17 23.15
C LYS A 182 -2.49 7.89 21.91
N PRO A 183 -2.48 8.77 20.88
CA PRO A 183 -1.76 8.53 19.62
C PRO A 183 -0.27 8.20 19.78
N TRP A 184 0.42 8.87 20.71
CA TRP A 184 1.84 8.63 20.97
C TRP A 184 2.12 7.22 21.54
N LEU A 185 1.24 6.75 22.43
CA LEU A 185 1.37 5.44 23.07
C LEU A 185 1.07 4.33 22.06
N ARG A 186 0.05 4.50 21.22
CA ARG A 186 -0.23 3.59 20.10
C ARG A 186 0.96 3.50 19.14
N ARG A 187 1.58 4.63 18.79
CA ARG A 187 2.78 4.69 17.96
C ARG A 187 3.96 3.95 18.59
N LEU A 188 4.16 4.10 19.90
CA LEU A 188 5.24 3.43 20.62
C LEU A 188 5.03 1.92 20.66
N ILE A 189 3.84 1.46 21.03
CA ILE A 189 3.51 0.03 21.10
C ILE A 189 3.67 -0.63 19.73
N THR A 190 3.05 -0.07 18.68
CA THR A 190 3.13 -0.66 17.32
C THR A 190 4.56 -0.67 16.77
N ARG A 191 5.38 0.35 17.08
CA ARG A 191 6.79 0.35 16.71
C ARG A 191 7.61 -0.67 17.50
N LEU A 192 7.39 -0.80 18.80
CA LEU A 192 8.12 -1.78 19.61
C LEU A 192 7.79 -3.20 19.14
N LEU A 193 6.51 -3.49 18.87
CA LEU A 193 6.08 -4.78 18.34
C LEU A 193 6.69 -5.10 16.97
N ALA A 194 6.97 -4.09 16.14
CA ALA A 194 7.63 -4.28 14.85
C ALA A 194 9.17 -4.39 14.98
N ILE A 195 9.79 -3.54 15.80
CA ILE A 195 11.25 -3.40 15.89
C ILE A 195 11.87 -4.54 16.69
N VAL A 196 11.26 -4.96 17.80
CA VAL A 196 11.80 -6.03 18.67
C VAL A 196 12.04 -7.34 17.91
N PRO A 197 11.06 -7.93 17.19
CA PRO A 197 11.31 -9.14 16.41
C PRO A 197 12.30 -8.91 15.26
N SER A 198 12.27 -7.71 14.66
CA SER A 198 13.22 -7.36 13.60
C SER A 198 14.67 -7.37 14.10
N ILE A 199 14.93 -6.79 15.27
CA ILE A 199 16.27 -6.78 15.87
C ILE A 199 16.71 -8.20 16.26
N ALA A 200 15.81 -9.01 16.82
CA ALA A 200 16.11 -10.39 17.22
C ALA A 200 16.49 -11.29 16.01
N ILE A 201 15.83 -11.10 14.87
CA ILE A 201 16.14 -11.84 13.64
C ILE A 201 17.45 -11.33 13.03
N VAL A 202 17.68 -10.02 13.01
CA VAL A 202 18.93 -9.45 12.49
C VAL A 202 20.13 -9.83 13.34
N SER A 203 19.99 -9.95 14.67
CA SER A 203 21.08 -10.37 15.55
C SER A 203 21.46 -11.84 15.38
N THR A 204 20.54 -12.69 14.90
CA THR A 204 20.74 -14.14 14.73
C THR A 204 21.11 -14.53 13.30
N LEU A 205 20.39 -14.02 12.30
CA LEU A 205 20.57 -14.35 10.87
C LEU A 205 21.36 -13.29 10.08
N GLY A 206 21.74 -12.17 10.71
CA GLY A 206 22.47 -11.10 10.05
C GLY A 206 21.66 -10.43 8.93
N ARG A 207 22.34 -10.09 7.82
CA ARG A 207 21.75 -9.31 6.72
C ARG A 207 20.72 -10.09 5.90
N ALA A 208 20.91 -11.40 5.70
CA ALA A 208 19.98 -12.25 4.96
C ALA A 208 18.61 -12.34 5.66
N GLY A 209 18.61 -12.28 7.00
CA GLY A 209 17.39 -12.26 7.80
C GLY A 209 16.46 -11.07 7.51
N ILE A 210 16.98 -9.95 7.00
CA ILE A 210 16.18 -8.75 6.68
C ILE A 210 15.29 -9.03 5.46
N GLY A 211 15.84 -9.64 4.41
CA GLY A 211 15.08 -9.97 3.19
C GLY A 211 13.94 -10.94 3.47
N SER A 212 14.27 -12.02 4.21
CA SER A 212 13.28 -13.02 4.66
C SER A 212 12.17 -12.39 5.52
N LEU A 213 12.53 -11.49 6.43
CA LEU A 213 11.55 -10.80 7.27
C LEU A 213 10.64 -9.86 6.48
N LEU A 214 11.19 -9.15 5.49
CA LEU A 214 10.40 -8.31 4.58
C LEU A 214 9.41 -9.15 3.78
N LEU A 215 9.86 -10.27 3.20
CA LEU A 215 8.99 -11.19 2.45
C LEU A 215 7.89 -11.78 3.33
N ALA A 216 8.24 -12.24 4.53
CA ALA A 216 7.28 -12.74 5.52
C ALA A 216 6.24 -11.66 5.90
N SER A 217 6.67 -10.41 6.07
CA SER A 217 5.76 -9.29 6.35
C SER A 217 4.78 -9.03 5.21
N GLN A 218 5.23 -9.15 3.95
CA GLN A 218 4.35 -9.03 2.79
C GLN A 218 3.35 -10.20 2.71
N ALA A 219 3.77 -11.42 3.06
CA ALA A 219 2.87 -12.57 3.13
C ALA A 219 1.76 -12.35 4.15
N VAL A 220 2.09 -11.88 5.37
CA VAL A 220 1.09 -11.54 6.39
C VAL A 220 0.14 -10.45 5.91
N LEU A 221 0.65 -9.41 5.25
CA LEU A 221 -0.19 -8.33 4.71
C LEU A 221 -1.15 -8.85 3.63
N SER A 222 -0.68 -9.76 2.78
CA SER A 222 -1.49 -10.40 1.75
C SER A 222 -2.65 -11.18 2.37
N ILE A 223 -2.43 -11.91 3.46
CA ILE A 223 -3.47 -12.68 4.18
C ILE A 223 -4.57 -11.77 4.74
N LEU A 224 -4.22 -10.55 5.18
CA LEU A 224 -5.17 -9.57 5.70
C LEU A 224 -5.99 -8.87 4.60
N LEU A 225 -5.52 -8.90 3.36
CA LEU A 225 -6.06 -8.13 2.24
C LEU A 225 -7.51 -8.54 1.87
N PRO A 226 -7.88 -9.84 1.76
CA PRO A 226 -9.26 -10.25 1.54
C PRO A 226 -10.23 -9.69 2.60
N PHE A 227 -9.84 -9.72 3.88
CA PHE A 227 -10.69 -9.22 4.97
C PHE A 227 -10.97 -7.72 4.86
N ALA A 228 -10.11 -6.94 4.19
CA ALA A 228 -10.34 -5.53 3.92
C ALA A 228 -11.14 -5.31 2.61
N VAL A 229 -10.81 -6.04 1.54
CA VAL A 229 -11.38 -5.80 0.20
C VAL A 229 -12.81 -6.32 0.07
N PHE A 230 -13.14 -7.49 0.63
CA PHE A 230 -14.49 -8.05 0.51
C PHE A 230 -15.57 -7.14 1.13
N PRO A 231 -15.42 -6.67 2.38
CA PRO A 231 -16.37 -5.72 2.95
C PRO A 231 -16.44 -4.41 2.16
N LEU A 232 -15.30 -3.92 1.64
CA LEU A 232 -15.27 -2.70 0.84
C LEU A 232 -16.11 -2.83 -0.43
N VAL A 233 -15.92 -3.90 -1.21
CA VAL A 233 -16.70 -4.14 -2.45
C VAL A 233 -18.18 -4.35 -2.13
N TYR A 234 -18.50 -5.02 -1.03
CA TYR A 234 -19.87 -5.19 -0.58
C TYR A 234 -20.53 -3.86 -0.18
N PHE A 235 -19.87 -3.04 0.65
CA PHE A 235 -20.41 -1.77 1.13
C PHE A 235 -20.55 -0.75 0.00
N THR A 236 -19.56 -0.66 -0.90
CA THR A 236 -19.60 0.23 -2.08
C THR A 236 -20.63 -0.19 -3.12
N GLY A 237 -21.08 -1.44 -3.09
CA GLY A 237 -22.13 -1.97 -3.97
C GLY A 237 -23.55 -1.88 -3.40
N ASN A 238 -23.72 -1.52 -2.13
CA ASN A 238 -25.01 -1.53 -1.46
C ASN A 238 -25.63 -0.13 -1.42
N ALA A 239 -26.74 0.05 -2.14
CA ALA A 239 -27.51 1.30 -2.15
C ALA A 239 -27.95 1.72 -0.76
N ARG A 240 -28.26 0.77 0.14
CA ARG A 240 -28.68 1.11 1.51
C ARG A 240 -27.60 1.84 2.31
N ILE A 241 -26.33 1.59 2.01
CA ILE A 241 -25.17 2.14 2.75
C ILE A 241 -24.63 3.39 2.05
N MET A 242 -24.63 3.41 0.72
CA MET A 242 -24.11 4.52 -0.09
C MET A 242 -25.16 5.58 -0.45
N ASN A 243 -26.25 5.67 0.32
CA ASN A 243 -27.26 6.72 0.18
C ASN A 243 -26.97 7.85 1.17
N VAL A 244 -26.79 9.06 0.66
CA VAL A 244 -26.65 10.27 1.45
C VAL A 244 -27.97 11.03 1.41
N LYS A 245 -28.49 11.38 2.58
CA LYS A 245 -29.69 12.22 2.72
C LYS A 245 -29.27 13.62 3.15
N GLU A 246 -29.74 14.63 2.44
CA GLU A 246 -29.50 16.04 2.74
C GLU A 246 -30.85 16.76 2.87
N GLY A 247 -31.00 17.62 3.89
CA GLY A 247 -32.23 18.41 4.12
C GLY A 247 -32.89 18.19 5.48
N THR A 248 -33.70 19.17 5.90
CA THR A 248 -34.51 19.15 7.14
C THR A 248 -35.94 18.69 6.82
N GLU A 249 -36.68 18.18 7.82
CA GLU A 249 -38.05 17.66 7.69
C GLU A 249 -38.92 18.49 6.74
N GLY A 250 -39.22 17.93 5.56
CA GLY A 250 -40.04 18.55 4.51
C GLY A 250 -39.39 18.64 3.13
N ASN A 251 -38.05 18.67 3.02
CA ASN A 251 -37.36 18.76 1.72
C ASN A 251 -36.05 17.93 1.73
N VAL A 252 -36.21 16.60 1.77
CA VAL A 252 -35.09 15.64 1.81
C VAL A 252 -34.65 15.31 0.38
N THR A 253 -33.44 15.68 0.01
CA THR A 253 -32.76 15.22 -1.20
C THR A 253 -31.98 13.94 -0.90
N GLU A 254 -32.22 12.88 -1.66
CA GLU A 254 -31.47 11.63 -1.56
C GLU A 254 -30.49 11.52 -2.74
N GLY A 255 -29.19 11.44 -2.44
CA GLY A 255 -28.14 11.17 -3.41
C GLY A 255 -27.64 9.74 -3.27
N GLN A 256 -27.74 8.94 -4.35
CA GLN A 256 -27.20 7.58 -4.39
C GLN A 256 -25.80 7.60 -5.01
N PHE A 257 -24.79 7.14 -4.27
CA PHE A 257 -23.38 7.09 -4.71
C PHE A 257 -22.88 5.65 -4.87
N VAL A 258 -23.72 4.78 -5.45
CA VAL A 258 -23.38 3.37 -5.65
C VAL A 258 -22.35 3.22 -6.77
N SER A 259 -21.38 2.33 -6.55
CA SER A 259 -20.39 1.97 -7.58
C SER A 259 -21.05 1.42 -8.84
N HIS A 260 -20.52 1.82 -10.00
CA HIS A 260 -21.00 1.36 -11.31
C HIS A 260 -20.87 -0.16 -11.42
N MET A 261 -21.79 -0.82 -12.12
CA MET A 261 -21.84 -2.29 -12.24
C MET A 261 -20.51 -2.88 -12.72
N VAL A 262 -19.85 -2.21 -13.67
CA VAL A 262 -18.53 -2.61 -14.18
C VAL A 262 -17.47 -2.64 -13.07
N VAL A 263 -17.42 -1.59 -12.24
CA VAL A 263 -16.47 -1.49 -11.11
C VAL A 263 -16.76 -2.58 -10.08
N ARG A 264 -18.04 -2.92 -9.86
CA ARG A 264 -18.44 -4.00 -8.95
C ARG A 264 -17.99 -5.37 -9.45
N VAL A 265 -18.20 -5.66 -10.74
CA VAL A 265 -17.78 -6.93 -11.34
C VAL A 265 -16.26 -7.08 -11.27
N PHE A 266 -15.50 -6.05 -11.66
CA PHE A 266 -14.05 -6.08 -11.53
C PHE A 266 -13.61 -6.17 -10.07
N GLY A 267 -14.26 -5.43 -9.16
CA GLY A 267 -13.96 -5.47 -7.72
C GLY A 267 -14.12 -6.88 -7.13
N TRP A 268 -15.21 -7.56 -7.45
CA TRP A 268 -15.42 -8.96 -7.03
C TRP A 268 -14.41 -9.91 -7.69
N LEU A 269 -14.12 -9.74 -8.97
CA LEU A 269 -13.12 -10.55 -9.67
C LEU A 269 -11.73 -10.41 -9.03
N PHE A 270 -11.29 -9.18 -8.74
CA PHE A 270 -10.02 -8.92 -8.07
C PHE A 270 -10.01 -9.47 -6.63
N ALA A 271 -11.09 -9.27 -5.87
CA ALA A 271 -11.21 -9.82 -4.52
C ALA A 271 -11.10 -11.34 -4.50
N SER A 272 -11.79 -12.02 -5.42
CA SER A 272 -11.74 -13.47 -5.59
C SER A 272 -10.35 -13.95 -6.03
N ALA A 273 -9.72 -13.27 -6.99
CA ALA A 273 -8.36 -13.60 -7.44
C ALA A 273 -7.35 -13.51 -6.28
N ILE A 274 -7.41 -12.43 -5.50
CA ILE A 274 -6.56 -12.24 -4.32
C ILE A 274 -6.82 -13.36 -3.29
N LEU A 275 -8.09 -13.72 -3.05
CA LEU A 275 -8.43 -14.79 -2.10
C LEU A 275 -7.83 -16.14 -2.54
N ILE A 276 -8.03 -16.52 -3.81
CA ILE A 276 -7.50 -17.77 -4.36
C ILE A 276 -5.97 -17.81 -4.24
N LEU A 277 -5.34 -16.70 -4.59
CA LEU A 277 -3.89 -16.54 -4.59
C LEU A 277 -3.33 -16.59 -3.16
N ASN A 278 -4.02 -15.98 -2.19
CA ASN A 278 -3.67 -16.07 -0.77
C ASN A 278 -3.85 -17.49 -0.21
N MET A 279 -4.92 -18.19 -0.60
CA MET A 279 -5.11 -19.58 -0.19
C MET A 279 -3.98 -20.47 -0.73
N TYR A 280 -3.56 -20.26 -1.98
CA TYR A 280 -2.39 -20.93 -2.55
C TYR A 280 -1.11 -20.66 -1.75
N LEU A 281 -0.82 -19.37 -1.45
CA LEU A 281 0.33 -18.98 -0.63
C LEU A 281 0.31 -19.63 0.76
N ILE A 282 -0.84 -19.63 1.44
CA ILE A 282 -0.99 -20.23 2.77
C ILE A 282 -0.72 -21.72 2.73
N VAL A 283 -1.27 -22.42 1.73
CA VAL A 283 -1.06 -23.87 1.57
C VAL A 283 0.42 -24.18 1.37
N GLU A 284 1.12 -23.43 0.53
CA GLU A 284 2.55 -23.64 0.31
C GLU A 284 3.41 -23.21 1.50
N LEU A 285 3.03 -22.15 2.23
CA LEU A 285 3.66 -21.79 3.50
C LEU A 285 3.53 -22.94 4.52
N ILE A 286 2.34 -23.52 4.66
CA ILE A 286 2.09 -24.65 5.56
C ILE A 286 2.89 -25.87 5.13
N ILE A 287 2.92 -26.19 3.83
CA ILE A 287 3.70 -27.32 3.30
C ILE A 287 5.20 -27.11 3.53
N GLY A 288 5.73 -25.90 3.30
CA GLY A 288 7.13 -25.56 3.56
C GLY A 288 7.50 -25.60 5.04
N LEU A 289 6.55 -25.33 5.93
CA LEU A 289 6.72 -25.45 7.39
C LEU A 289 6.67 -26.92 7.86
N VAL A 290 5.92 -27.77 7.14
CA VAL A 290 5.78 -29.22 7.43
C VAL A 290 6.91 -30.06 6.82
N HIS A 291 7.50 -29.62 5.70
CA HIS A 291 8.66 -30.26 5.06
C HIS A 291 9.75 -29.24 4.75
N PRO A 292 10.61 -28.91 5.73
CA PRO A 292 11.80 -28.11 5.49
C PRO A 292 12.86 -28.99 4.81
N ASN A 293 12.88 -29.01 3.48
CA ASN A 293 13.96 -29.60 2.68
C ASN A 293 14.62 -28.51 1.84
#